data_AF-D1C6C6-F1
#
_entry.id   AF-D1C6C6-F1
#
_cell.length_a   1.000
_cell.length_b   1.000
_cell.length_c   1.000
_cell.angle_alpha   90.00
_cell.angle_beta   90.00
_cell.angle_gamma   90.00
#
_symmetry.space_group_name_H-M   'P 1'
#
loop_
_entity.id
_entity.type
_entity.pdbx_description
1 polymer ?
#
loop_
_entity_poly.entity_id
_entity_poly.type
_entity_poly.pdbx_seq_one_letter_code
_entity_poly.pdbx_strand_id
1 'polypeptide(L)'
;MKKRTVQHLATADRNRDIAWQLAQITNIQPSPTEWSVVVGFYAAVHYVNAFLWERLDYEPKSHQDRSRLVNLTAELRPIASSYTLLLDYAYKARYEPGFRLTRDDVIDVLRNDVDGIAQHIRRELGLIP
;
A
#
# COMPACT_ATOMS: atom_id res chain seq x y z
N MET A 1 -10.43 -15.61 -10.43
CA MET A 1 -9.19 -15.01 -9.90
C MET A 1 -7.99 -15.90 -10.21
N LYS A 2 -6.95 -15.36 -10.84
CA LYS A 2 -5.72 -16.09 -11.20
C LYS A 2 -4.90 -16.43 -9.95
N LYS A 3 -4.12 -17.51 -9.99
CA LYS A 3 -3.27 -17.96 -8.87
C LYS A 3 -2.34 -16.86 -8.36
N ARG A 4 -1.71 -16.11 -9.27
CA ARG A 4 -0.78 -15.02 -8.91
C ARG A 4 -1.49 -13.82 -8.27
N THR A 5 -2.72 -13.51 -8.70
CA THR A 5 -3.58 -12.52 -8.04
C THR A 5 -3.83 -12.88 -6.58
N VAL A 6 -4.21 -14.14 -6.31
CA VAL A 6 -4.43 -14.63 -4.93
C VAL A 6 -3.17 -14.49 -4.08
N GLN A 7 -1.99 -14.82 -4.62
CA GLN A 7 -0.71 -14.67 -3.91
C GLN A 7 -0.39 -13.21 -3.57
N HIS A 8 -0.68 -12.29 -4.49
CA HIS A 8 -0.52 -10.86 -4.23
C HIS A 8 -1.48 -10.36 -3.15
N LEU A 9 -2.76 -10.74 -3.20
CA LEU A 9 -3.72 -10.36 -2.16
C LEU A 9 -3.29 -10.88 -0.78
N ALA A 10 -2.88 -12.15 -0.68
CA ALA A 10 -2.41 -12.71 0.59
C ALA A 10 -1.17 -11.98 1.14
N THR A 11 -0.25 -11.58 0.25
CA THR A 11 0.93 -10.79 0.65
C THR A 11 0.53 -9.36 1.06
N ALA A 12 -0.41 -8.76 0.35
CA ALA A 12 -0.92 -7.42 0.65
C ALA A 12 -1.62 -7.39 2.02
N ASP A 13 -2.50 -8.36 2.28
CA ASP A 13 -3.23 -8.49 3.56
C ASP A 13 -2.25 -8.68 4.72
N ARG A 14 -1.27 -9.58 4.57
CA ARG A 14 -0.22 -9.77 5.58
C ARG A 14 0.55 -8.48 5.86
N ASN A 15 0.95 -7.74 4.82
CA ASN A 15 1.68 -6.49 5.00
C ASN A 15 0.80 -5.43 5.66
N ARG A 16 -0.46 -5.30 5.25
CA ARG A 16 -1.42 -4.39 5.87
C ARG A 16 -1.55 -4.66 7.37
N ASP A 17 -1.69 -5.93 7.76
CA ASP A 17 -1.83 -6.29 9.17
C ASP A 17 -0.55 -6.02 9.97
N ILE A 18 0.63 -6.28 9.39
CA ILE A 18 1.92 -5.92 10.00
C ILE A 18 2.04 -4.41 10.17
N ALA A 19 1.66 -3.62 9.16
CA ALA A 19 1.70 -2.17 9.23
C ALA A 19 0.85 -1.64 10.40
N TRP A 20 -0.37 -2.16 10.55
CA TRP A 20 -1.23 -1.85 11.70
C TRP A 20 -0.59 -2.27 13.03
N GLN A 21 -0.02 -3.47 13.12
CA GLN A 21 0.66 -3.92 14.34
C GLN A 21 1.83 -2.99 14.72
N LEU A 22 2.66 -2.58 13.75
CA LEU A 22 3.77 -1.65 13.99
C LEU A 22 3.29 -0.30 14.54
N ALA A 23 2.17 0.23 14.03
CA ALA A 23 1.58 1.48 14.52
C ALA A 23 1.04 1.39 15.96
N GLN A 24 0.84 0.19 16.50
CA GLN A 24 0.40 -0.03 17.88
C GLN A 24 1.55 -0.25 18.87
N ILE A 25 2.79 -0.43 18.40
CA ILE A 25 3.95 -0.64 19.28
C ILE A 25 4.26 0.65 20.02
N THR A 26 4.18 0.59 21.35
CA THR A 26 4.44 1.74 22.26
C THR A 26 5.62 1.49 23.20
N ASN A 27 6.12 0.26 23.27
CA ASN A 27 7.15 -0.18 24.20
C ASN A 27 8.56 -0.27 23.58
N ILE A 28 8.76 0.23 22.36
CA ILE A 28 10.07 0.28 21.69
C ILE A 28 10.40 1.73 21.36
N GLN A 29 11.65 2.12 21.57
CA GLN A 29 12.18 3.45 21.23
C GLN A 29 13.42 3.34 20.33
N PRO A 30 13.49 4.13 19.24
CA PRO A 30 12.43 5.01 18.73
C PRO A 30 11.19 4.23 18.27
N SER A 31 10.02 4.88 18.28
CA SER A 31 8.78 4.27 17.79
C SER A 31 8.94 3.82 16.34
N PRO A 32 8.41 2.64 15.93
CA PRO A 32 8.56 2.14 14.56
C PRO A 32 7.52 2.71 13.58
N THR A 33 7.07 3.95 13.80
CA THR A 33 6.02 4.63 13.01
C THR A 33 6.38 4.73 11.53
N GLU A 34 7.62 5.08 11.20
CA GLU A 34 8.05 5.19 9.79
C GLU A 34 8.05 3.82 9.09
N TRP A 35 8.41 2.76 9.82
CA TRP A 35 8.37 1.39 9.30
C TRP A 35 6.95 0.89 9.07
N SER A 36 5.98 1.34 9.88
CA SER A 36 4.57 1.05 9.63
C SER A 36 4.13 1.54 8.25
N VAL A 37 4.48 2.77 7.86
CA VAL A 37 4.13 3.31 6.55
C VAL A 37 4.90 2.65 5.41
N VAL A 38 6.17 2.27 5.62
CA VAL A 38 6.94 1.48 4.64
C VAL A 38 6.24 0.16 4.34
N VAL A 39 5.82 -0.57 5.38
CA VAL A 39 5.11 -1.85 5.19
C VAL A 39 3.72 -1.61 4.58
N GLY A 40 3.02 -0.55 4.97
CA GLY A 40 1.76 -0.12 4.36
C GLY A 40 1.87 0.15 2.86
N PHE A 41 2.95 0.81 2.43
CA PHE A 41 3.25 0.97 1.01
C PHE A 41 3.47 -0.38 0.30
N TYR A 42 4.18 -1.33 0.91
CA TYR A 42 4.31 -2.67 0.34
C TYR A 42 3.00 -3.45 0.29
N ALA A 43 2.03 -3.17 1.16
CA ALA A 43 0.67 -3.67 1.00
C ALA A 43 0.01 -3.09 -0.25
N ALA A 44 0.05 -1.77 -0.43
CA ALA A 44 -0.49 -1.09 -1.60
C ALA A 44 0.14 -1.58 -2.92
N VAL A 45 1.46 -1.82 -2.94
CA VAL A 45 2.17 -2.44 -4.07
C VAL A 45 1.53 -3.77 -4.48
N HIS A 46 1.25 -4.63 -3.51
CA HIS A 46 0.70 -5.95 -3.80
C HIS A 46 -0.78 -5.91 -4.16
N TYR A 47 -1.58 -5.02 -3.56
CA TYR A 47 -2.96 -4.80 -4.01
C TYR A 47 -3.01 -4.35 -5.47
N VAL A 48 -2.19 -3.36 -5.86
CA VAL A 48 -2.12 -2.90 -7.25
C VAL A 48 -1.64 -4.01 -8.19
N ASN A 49 -0.62 -4.78 -7.81
CA ASN A 49 -0.16 -5.91 -8.61
C ASN A 49 -1.22 -7.01 -8.77
N ALA A 50 -2.03 -7.26 -7.74
CA ALA A 50 -3.15 -8.19 -7.84
C ALA A 50 -4.12 -7.76 -8.93
N PHE A 51 -4.54 -6.49 -8.93
CA PHE A 51 -5.43 -5.95 -9.96
C PHE A 51 -4.81 -6.01 -11.36
N LEU A 52 -3.58 -5.54 -11.52
CA LEU A 52 -2.91 -5.49 -12.83
C LEU A 52 -2.68 -6.89 -13.39
N TRP A 53 -2.35 -7.87 -12.55
CA TRP A 53 -2.22 -9.25 -12.99
C TRP A 53 -3.57 -9.84 -13.41
N GLU A 54 -4.63 -9.63 -12.62
CA GLU A 54 -5.95 -10.15 -12.94
C GLU A 54 -6.46 -9.60 -14.27
N ARG A 55 -6.37 -8.27 -14.46
CA ARG A 55 -6.95 -7.57 -15.60
C ARG A 55 -6.07 -7.56 -16.85
N LEU A 56 -4.76 -7.42 -16.70
CA LEU A 56 -3.84 -7.16 -17.81
C LEU A 56 -2.77 -8.24 -17.98
N ASP A 57 -2.71 -9.25 -17.10
CA ASP A 57 -1.64 -10.25 -17.07
C ASP A 57 -0.23 -9.64 -16.97
N TYR A 58 -0.14 -8.49 -16.28
CA TYR A 58 1.08 -7.71 -16.17
C TYR A 58 1.47 -7.47 -14.72
N GLU A 59 2.76 -7.68 -14.40
CA GLU A 59 3.33 -7.41 -13.08
C GLU A 59 4.49 -6.42 -13.21
N PRO A 60 4.28 -5.14 -12.84
CA PRO A 60 5.30 -4.10 -12.88
C PRO A 60 6.51 -4.46 -12.00
N LYS A 61 7.71 -4.35 -12.58
CA LYS A 61 8.98 -4.67 -11.90
C LYS A 61 9.63 -3.47 -11.21
N SER A 62 9.13 -2.26 -11.42
CA SER A 62 9.64 -1.03 -10.79
C SER A 62 8.52 -0.19 -10.19
N HIS A 63 8.85 0.65 -9.19
CA HIS A 63 7.88 1.60 -8.63
C HIS A 63 7.43 2.64 -9.65
N GLN A 64 8.33 3.09 -10.55
CA GLN A 64 8.02 4.05 -11.60
C GLN A 64 6.96 3.49 -12.57
N ASP A 65 7.15 2.26 -13.03
CA ASP A 65 6.21 1.62 -13.96
C ASP A 65 4.86 1.33 -13.29
N ARG A 66 4.86 0.88 -12.02
CA ARG A 66 3.62 0.72 -11.25
C ARG A 66 2.88 2.03 -11.07
N SER A 67 3.58 3.10 -10.74
CA SER A 67 2.99 4.44 -10.58
C SER A 67 2.40 4.95 -11.89
N ARG A 68 3.09 4.73 -13.02
CA ARG A 68 2.56 5.05 -14.35
C ARG A 68 1.24 4.32 -14.61
N LEU A 69 1.17 3.02 -14.32
CA LEU A 69 -0.05 2.23 -14.52
C LEU A 69 -1.18 2.62 -13.58
N VAL A 70 -0.90 2.95 -12.32
CA VAL A 70 -1.91 3.47 -11.38
C VAL A 70 -2.54 4.77 -11.93
N ASN A 71 -1.76 5.64 -12.57
CA ASN A 71 -2.27 6.90 -13.12
C ASN A 71 -3.02 6.72 -14.45
N LEU A 72 -2.59 5.78 -15.30
CA LEU A 72 -3.16 5.59 -16.64
C LEU A 72 -4.39 4.68 -16.66
N THR A 73 -4.47 3.70 -15.75
CA THR A 73 -5.59 2.77 -15.68
C THR A 73 -6.79 3.43 -15.01
N ALA A 74 -7.93 3.50 -15.72
CA ALA A 74 -9.11 4.23 -15.27
C ALA A 74 -9.62 3.74 -13.90
N GLU A 75 -9.65 2.42 -13.73
CA GLU A 75 -10.06 1.72 -12.51
C GLU A 75 -9.11 1.98 -11.34
N LEU A 76 -7.85 2.36 -11.57
CA LEU A 76 -6.88 2.66 -10.51
C LEU A 76 -6.74 4.15 -10.21
N ARG A 77 -7.24 5.02 -11.08
CA ARG A 77 -7.17 6.47 -10.90
C ARG A 77 -7.74 6.96 -9.56
N PRO A 78 -8.85 6.41 -9.03
CA PRO A 78 -9.39 6.83 -7.73
C PRO A 78 -8.41 6.69 -6.55
N ILE A 79 -7.43 5.78 -6.66
CA ILE A 79 -6.44 5.54 -5.60
C ILE A 79 -5.06 6.13 -5.91
N ALA A 80 -4.93 6.90 -6.99
CA ALA A 80 -3.63 7.40 -7.46
C ALA A 80 -2.95 8.36 -6.48
N SER A 81 -3.72 9.22 -5.81
CA SER A 81 -3.19 10.12 -4.78
C SER A 81 -2.68 9.35 -3.57
N SER A 82 -3.46 8.40 -3.06
CA SER A 82 -3.08 7.55 -1.93
C SER A 82 -1.84 6.70 -2.22
N TYR A 83 -1.76 6.12 -3.43
CA TYR A 83 -0.60 5.35 -3.83
C TYR A 83 0.66 6.24 -3.94
N THR A 84 0.52 7.45 -4.49
CA THR A 84 1.61 8.44 -4.57
C THR A 84 2.10 8.87 -3.19
N LEU A 85 1.16 9.16 -2.27
CA LEU A 85 1.48 9.55 -0.89
C LEU A 85 2.27 8.45 -0.17
N LEU A 86 1.79 7.19 -0.25
CA LEU A 86 2.46 6.06 0.38
C LEU A 86 3.87 5.82 -0.20
N LEU A 87 4.04 6.00 -1.52
CA LEU A 87 5.36 5.92 -2.16
C LEU A 87 6.31 7.00 -1.64
N ASP A 88 5.84 8.24 -1.53
CA ASP A 88 6.63 9.37 -1.00
C ASP A 88 7.02 9.11 0.46
N TYR A 89 6.06 8.82 1.33
CA TYR A 89 6.33 8.57 2.75
C TYR A 89 7.25 7.37 2.96
N ALA A 90 7.06 6.28 2.21
CA ALA A 90 7.96 5.12 2.30
C ALA A 90 9.37 5.41 1.78
N TYR A 91 9.54 6.38 0.87
CA TYR A 91 10.85 6.86 0.46
C TYR A 91 11.49 7.71 1.56
N LYS A 92 10.78 8.74 2.04
CA LYS A 92 11.27 9.66 3.07
C LYS A 92 11.64 8.95 4.37
N ALA A 93 10.78 8.02 4.82
CA ALA A 93 11.02 7.15 5.97
C ALA A 93 12.38 6.44 5.94
N ARG A 94 12.87 6.08 4.74
CA ARG A 94 14.12 5.32 4.58
C ARG A 94 15.32 6.20 4.27
N TYR A 95 15.11 7.33 3.60
CA TYR A 95 16.21 8.05 2.94
C TYR A 95 16.31 9.52 3.33
N GLU A 96 15.28 10.12 3.94
CA GLU A 96 15.31 11.53 4.34
C GLU A 96 15.63 11.65 5.84
N PRO A 97 16.83 12.16 6.21
CA PRO A 97 17.19 12.34 7.61
C PRO A 97 16.22 13.28 8.31
N GLY A 98 15.71 12.86 9.47
CA GLY A 98 14.80 13.68 10.29
C GLY A 98 13.33 13.61 9.88
N PHE A 99 12.97 12.91 8.80
CA PHE A 99 11.57 12.62 8.52
C PHE A 99 10.95 11.80 9.66
N ARG A 100 9.83 12.29 10.19
CA ARG A 100 9.10 11.67 11.30
C ARG A 100 7.61 11.81 11.06
N LEU A 101 6.88 10.76 11.40
CA LEU A 101 5.43 10.78 11.47
C LEU A 101 5.00 10.56 12.91
N THR A 102 4.02 11.31 13.37
CA THR A 102 3.37 11.00 14.65
C THR A 102 2.58 9.69 14.50
N ARG A 103 2.24 9.07 15.63
CA ARG A 103 1.38 7.88 15.61
C ARG A 103 0.02 8.17 14.96
N ASP A 104 -0.52 9.36 15.19
CA ASP A 104 -1.81 9.78 14.64
C ASP A 104 -1.71 9.94 13.11
N ASP A 105 -0.62 10.56 12.61
CA ASP A 105 -0.36 10.63 11.16
C ASP A 105 -0.31 9.23 10.53
N VAL A 106 0.36 8.28 11.19
CA VAL A 106 0.44 6.89 10.71
C VAL A 106 -0.93 6.22 10.71
N ILE A 107 -1.72 6.37 11.79
CA ILE A 107 -3.06 5.79 11.87
C ILE A 107 -3.97 6.33 10.76
N ASP A 108 -3.89 7.63 10.48
CA ASP A 108 -4.66 8.26 9.41
C ASP A 108 -4.23 7.74 8.03
N VAL A 109 -2.93 7.63 7.77
CA VAL A 109 -2.41 7.05 6.51
C VAL A 109 -2.82 5.59 6.33
N LEU A 110 -2.73 4.77 7.38
CA LEU A 110 -3.15 3.37 7.29
C LEU A 110 -4.66 3.25 7.01
N ARG A 111 -5.49 4.06 7.68
CA ARG A 111 -6.94 4.02 7.53
C ARG A 111 -7.41 4.57 6.19
N ASN A 112 -6.86 5.71 5.77
CA ASN A 112 -7.39 6.42 4.60
C ASN A 112 -6.74 5.89 3.31
N ASP A 113 -5.44 5.60 3.32
CA ASP A 113 -4.70 5.28 2.11
C ASP A 113 -4.48 3.77 1.95
N VAL A 114 -3.97 3.07 2.97
CA VAL A 114 -3.73 1.62 2.86
C VAL A 114 -5.05 0.86 2.80
N ASP A 115 -5.94 1.09 3.76
CA ASP A 115 -7.25 0.44 3.82
C ASP A 115 -8.16 0.92 2.68
N GLY A 116 -8.05 2.19 2.28
CA GLY A 116 -8.75 2.74 1.11
C GLY A 116 -8.35 2.04 -0.19
N ILE A 117 -7.05 1.86 -0.43
CA ILE A 117 -6.54 1.07 -1.58
C ILE A 117 -7.04 -0.36 -1.49
N ALA A 118 -6.96 -0.99 -0.32
CA ALA A 118 -7.38 -2.37 -0.12
C ALA A 118 -8.88 -2.55 -0.44
N GLN A 119 -9.73 -1.64 0.03
CA GLN A 119 -11.16 -1.65 -0.24
C GLN A 119 -11.45 -1.45 -1.72
N HIS A 120 -10.82 -0.44 -2.34
CA HIS A 120 -11.00 -0.12 -3.75
C HIS A 120 -10.62 -1.31 -4.64
N ILE A 121 -9.44 -1.89 -4.44
CA ILE A 121 -8.98 -3.04 -5.22
C ILE A 121 -9.88 -4.26 -5.05
N ARG A 122 -10.38 -4.52 -3.83
CA ARG A 122 -11.33 -5.63 -3.61
C ARG A 122 -12.65 -5.41 -4.35
N ARG A 123 -13.17 -4.18 -4.41
CA ARG A 123 -14.35 -3.86 -5.24
C ARG A 123 -14.09 -4.08 -6.72
N GLU A 124 -12.97 -3.56 -7.23
CA GLU A 124 -12.56 -3.71 -8.63
C GLU A 124 -12.33 -5.19 -9.04
N LEU A 125 -11.99 -6.04 -8.07
CA LEU A 125 -11.87 -7.49 -8.26
C LEU A 125 -13.17 -8.27 -8.00
N GLY A 126 -14.27 -7.60 -7.65
CA GLY A 126 -15.57 -8.22 -7.35
C GLY A 126 -15.58 -9.06 -6.08
N LEU A 127 -14.69 -8.78 -5.11
CA LEU A 127 -14.59 -9.51 -3.84
C LEU A 127 -15.48 -8.94 -2.74
N ILE A 128 -15.87 -7.68 -2.89
CA ILE A 128 -16.82 -7.00 -2.03
C ILE A 128 -17.73 -6.11 -2.89
N PRO A 129 -18.96 -5.81 -2.40
CA PRO A 129 -19.86 -4.88 -3.07
C PRO A 129 -19.30 -3.45 -3.22
#